data_AF-A0A9X3YM65-F1
#
_entry.id   AF-A0A9X3YM65-F1
#
_cell.length_a   1.000
_cell.length_b   1.000
_cell.length_c   1.000
_cell.angle_alpha   90.00
_cell.angle_beta   90.00
_cell.angle_gamma   90.00
#
_symmetry.space_group_name_H-M   'P 1'
#
loop_
_entity.id
_entity.type
_entity.pdbx_description
1 polymer ?
#
loop_
_entity_poly.entity_id
_entity_poly.type
_entity_poly.pdbx_seq_one_letter_code
_entity_poly.pdbx_strand_id
1 'polypeptide(L)'
;MTNKCNLFIHEVLDAAGADIPYMNGGLLYNWFGIGSPEYPVLAGQWADRNFKIPGWTIVESPQAGDIGAMSLPFRDATGHVGIIANGSGGGFLTISASSVSHSVVKNDWGFRNDGWKLIYRRYTGEGK
;
A
#
# COMPACT_ATOMS: atom_id res chain seq x y z
N MET A 1 -16.00 9.21 5.47
CA MET A 1 -15.54 7.85 5.13
C MET A 1 -14.16 7.65 5.70
N THR A 2 -13.89 6.47 6.27
CA THR A 2 -12.60 6.05 6.86
C THR A 2 -11.51 5.91 5.81
N ASN A 3 -10.24 5.99 6.23
CA ASN A 3 -9.06 5.78 5.38
C ASN A 3 -9.03 4.33 4.86
N LYS A 4 -9.44 4.12 3.61
CA LYS A 4 -9.58 2.79 2.95
C LYS A 4 -8.56 2.56 1.83
N CYS A 5 -7.45 3.28 1.83
CA CYS A 5 -6.44 3.13 0.78
C CYS A 5 -5.89 1.70 0.70
N ASN A 6 -5.65 1.04 1.83
CA ASN A 6 -5.20 -0.35 1.86
C ASN A 6 -6.25 -1.35 1.34
N LEU A 7 -7.54 -1.13 1.62
CA LEU A 7 -8.62 -1.98 1.10
C LEU A 7 -8.73 -1.86 -0.42
N PHE A 8 -8.69 -0.65 -0.95
CA PHE A 8 -8.66 -0.41 -2.39
C PHE A 8 -7.49 -1.13 -3.07
N ILE A 9 -6.29 -1.04 -2.49
CA ILE A 9 -5.11 -1.74 -3.03
C ILE A 9 -5.30 -3.25 -3.00
N HIS A 10 -5.84 -3.81 -1.91
CA HIS A 10 -6.12 -5.23 -1.81
C HIS A 10 -7.09 -5.70 -2.92
N GLU A 11 -8.22 -5.02 -3.10
CA GLU A 11 -9.22 -5.39 -4.10
C GLU A 11 -8.70 -5.29 -5.53
N VAL A 12 -7.94 -4.24 -5.86
CA VAL A 12 -7.35 -4.08 -7.20
C VAL A 12 -6.31 -5.16 -7.49
N LEU A 13 -5.49 -5.53 -6.50
CA LEU A 13 -4.44 -6.53 -6.68
C LEU A 13 -5.02 -7.94 -6.78
N ASP A 14 -6.05 -8.27 -5.99
CA ASP A 14 -6.80 -9.51 -6.09
C ASP A 14 -7.45 -9.66 -7.49
N ALA A 15 -8.13 -8.61 -7.96
CA ALA A 15 -8.71 -8.60 -9.30
C ALA A 15 -7.67 -8.73 -10.44
N ALA A 16 -6.42 -8.34 -10.18
CA ALA A 16 -5.30 -8.45 -11.12
C ALA A 16 -4.53 -9.79 -11.03
N GLY A 17 -4.89 -10.70 -10.12
CA GLY A 17 -4.15 -11.95 -9.86
C GLY A 17 -2.82 -11.74 -9.12
N ALA A 18 -2.61 -10.54 -8.57
CA ALA A 18 -1.47 -10.17 -7.74
C ALA A 18 -1.83 -10.22 -6.24
N ASP A 19 -2.67 -11.20 -5.87
CA ASP A 19 -3.24 -11.42 -4.54
C ASP A 19 -2.23 -11.24 -3.40
N ILE A 20 -2.74 -10.68 -2.32
CA ILE A 20 -2.00 -10.48 -1.09
C ILE A 20 -2.84 -11.08 0.03
N PRO A 21 -2.28 -11.98 0.86
CA PRO A 21 -3.06 -12.52 1.96
C PRO A 21 -3.47 -11.39 2.91
N TYR A 22 -4.62 -11.56 3.57
CA TYR A 22 -4.87 -10.78 4.78
C TYR A 22 -3.73 -11.05 5.77
N MET A 23 -3.13 -9.99 6.31
CA MET A 23 -1.93 -10.10 7.16
C MET A 23 -2.12 -9.53 8.55
N ASN A 24 -3.31 -9.00 8.85
CA ASN A 24 -3.63 -8.39 10.13
C ASN A 24 -4.98 -8.92 10.63
N GLY A 25 -5.17 -9.00 11.94
CA GLY A 25 -6.42 -9.44 12.56
C GLY A 25 -6.67 -8.74 13.90
N GLY A 26 -7.44 -9.38 14.78
CA GLY A 26 -7.62 -8.90 16.15
C GLY A 26 -6.31 -8.91 16.97
N LEU A 27 -6.34 -8.34 18.17
CA LEU A 27 -5.17 -8.26 19.08
C LEU A 27 -4.48 -9.61 19.31
N LEU A 28 -5.28 -10.68 19.46
CA LEU A 28 -4.75 -12.03 19.66
C LEU A 28 -3.99 -12.56 18.44
N TYR A 29 -4.48 -12.26 17.24
CA TYR A 29 -3.81 -12.64 16.00
C TYR A 29 -2.52 -11.83 15.83
N ASN A 30 -2.59 -10.51 15.98
CA ASN A 30 -1.44 -9.64 15.75
C ASN A 30 -0.30 -9.88 16.76
N TRP A 31 -0.61 -10.25 17.99
CA TRP A 31 0.40 -10.43 19.05
C TRP A 31 0.81 -11.88 19.28
N PHE A 32 -0.11 -12.83 19.12
CA PHE A 32 0.12 -14.25 19.45
C PHE A 32 -0.10 -15.20 18.26
N GLY A 33 -0.52 -14.71 17.10
CA GLY A 33 -0.87 -15.56 15.95
C GLY A 33 -2.13 -16.40 16.18
N ILE A 34 -2.96 -16.05 17.18
CA ILE A 34 -4.16 -16.80 17.53
C ILE A 34 -5.37 -16.18 16.82
N GLY A 35 -6.02 -16.94 15.93
CA GLY A 35 -7.16 -16.50 15.14
C GLY A 35 -6.87 -16.54 13.64
N SER A 36 -7.69 -15.84 12.86
CA SER A 36 -7.49 -15.68 11.40
C SER A 36 -7.15 -14.23 11.07
N PRO A 37 -6.36 -13.97 10.02
CA PRO A 37 -6.22 -12.62 9.51
C PRO A 37 -7.52 -12.15 8.85
N GLU A 38 -7.89 -10.91 9.12
CA GLU A 38 -9.17 -10.29 8.71
C GLU A 38 -8.97 -9.00 7.89
N TYR A 39 -7.79 -8.39 7.95
CA TYR A 39 -7.54 -7.07 7.38
C TYR A 39 -6.35 -7.07 6.41
N PRO A 40 -6.43 -6.25 5.33
CA PRO A 40 -5.34 -6.08 4.38
C PRO A 40 -4.05 -5.58 5.02
N VAL A 41 -2.96 -5.69 4.27
CA VAL A 41 -1.68 -5.06 4.62
C VAL A 41 -1.86 -3.56 4.81
N LEU A 42 -1.42 -3.05 5.95
CA LEU A 42 -1.57 -1.65 6.31
C LEU A 42 -0.61 -0.77 5.50
N ALA A 43 -0.94 0.51 5.31
CA ALA A 43 -0.05 1.46 4.60
C ALA A 43 1.34 1.55 5.26
N GLY A 44 1.40 1.55 6.60
CA GLY A 44 2.67 1.52 7.33
C GLY A 44 3.48 0.25 7.12
N GLN A 45 2.83 -0.91 6.90
CA GLN A 45 3.51 -2.17 6.59
C GLN A 45 4.08 -2.18 5.17
N TRP A 46 3.32 -1.64 4.21
CA TRP A 46 3.86 -1.39 2.87
C TRP A 46 5.10 -0.50 2.89
N ALA A 47 5.10 0.50 3.79
CA ALA A 47 6.19 1.44 4.00
C ALA A 47 7.32 0.93 4.92
N ASP A 48 7.20 -0.24 5.55
CA ASP A 48 8.24 -0.80 6.41
C ASP A 48 9.15 -1.73 5.60
N ARG A 49 10.43 -1.35 5.45
CA ARG A 49 11.42 -2.15 4.72
C ARG A 49 11.68 -3.54 5.33
N ASN A 50 11.42 -3.71 6.62
CA ASN A 50 11.66 -4.97 7.33
C ASN A 50 10.44 -5.89 7.30
N PHE A 51 9.27 -5.36 6.91
CA PHE A 51 8.05 -6.14 6.81
C PHE A 51 8.01 -6.90 5.49
N LYS A 52 7.86 -8.23 5.55
CA LYS A 52 7.81 -9.09 4.36
C LYS A 52 6.38 -9.21 3.88
N ILE A 53 6.17 -9.00 2.58
CA ILE A 53 4.89 -9.21 1.91
C ILE A 53 5.13 -10.30 0.86
N PRO A 54 4.57 -11.51 1.03
CA PRO A 54 4.78 -12.62 0.08
C PRO A 54 4.41 -12.21 -1.35
N GLY A 55 5.25 -12.53 -2.33
CA GLY A 55 5.07 -12.14 -3.73
C GLY A 55 5.49 -10.71 -4.06
N TRP A 56 6.05 -9.94 -3.12
CA TRP A 56 6.40 -8.52 -3.32
C TRP A 56 7.81 -8.19 -2.83
N THR A 57 8.60 -7.54 -3.68
CA THR A 57 9.97 -7.10 -3.37
C THR A 57 10.09 -5.58 -3.37
N ILE A 58 11.04 -5.04 -2.61
CA ILE A 58 11.32 -3.60 -2.56
C ILE A 58 12.18 -3.22 -3.78
N VAL A 59 11.85 -2.10 -4.41
CA VAL A 59 12.59 -1.57 -5.56
C VAL A 59 12.99 -0.11 -5.36
N GLU A 60 14.17 0.27 -5.87
CA GLU A 60 14.65 1.67 -5.83
C GLU A 60 14.26 2.46 -7.09
N SER A 61 13.86 1.77 -8.15
CA SER A 61 13.43 2.36 -9.43
C SER A 61 11.99 1.94 -9.72
N PRO A 62 11.00 2.73 -9.23
CA PRO A 62 9.60 2.40 -9.41
C PRO A 62 9.18 2.47 -10.88
N GLN A 63 8.14 1.71 -11.21
CA GLN A 63 7.50 1.66 -12.51
C GLN A 63 5.99 1.68 -12.30
N ALA A 64 5.24 2.02 -13.36
CA ALA A 64 3.79 1.94 -13.31
C ALA A 64 3.33 0.51 -12.98
N GLY A 65 2.39 0.38 -12.04
CA GLY A 65 1.92 -0.90 -11.50
C GLY A 65 2.59 -1.32 -10.19
N ASP A 66 3.73 -0.72 -9.82
CA ASP A 66 4.31 -0.91 -8.48
C ASP A 66 3.38 -0.32 -7.41
N ILE A 67 3.54 -0.75 -6.17
CA ILE A 67 2.88 -0.16 -5.01
C ILE A 67 3.84 0.82 -4.34
N GLY A 68 3.40 2.07 -4.19
CA GLY A 68 4.09 3.08 -3.41
C GLY A 68 3.42 3.28 -2.06
N ALA A 69 4.20 3.38 -1.00
CA ALA A 69 3.69 3.65 0.33
C ALA A 69 4.60 4.56 1.16
N MET A 70 3.97 5.27 2.09
CA MET A 70 4.62 6.09 3.10
C MET A 70 3.94 5.88 4.45
N SER A 71 4.74 5.85 5.51
CA SER A 71 4.24 5.84 6.88
C SER A 71 4.03 7.27 7.35
N LEU A 72 2.81 7.61 7.76
CA LEU A 72 2.46 8.93 8.29
C LEU A 72 1.69 8.77 9.61
N PRO A 73 1.93 9.66 10.60
CA PRO A 73 1.29 9.60 11.90
C PRO A 73 -0.15 10.15 11.84
N PHE A 74 -1.06 9.43 11.18
CA PHE A 74 -2.48 9.75 11.23
C PHE A 74 -3.12 9.14 12.48
N ARG A 75 -4.23 9.75 12.96
CA ARG A 75 -4.93 9.27 14.17
C ARG A 75 -5.59 7.89 13.99
N ASP A 76 -6.00 7.59 12.76
CA ASP A 76 -6.79 6.42 12.39
C ASP A 76 -6.25 5.70 11.14
N ALA A 77 -5.00 6.00 10.76
CA ALA A 77 -4.30 5.33 9.66
C ALA A 77 -2.80 5.28 9.95
N THR A 78 -2.14 4.28 9.35
CA THR A 78 -0.69 4.09 9.50
C THR A 78 0.13 4.77 8.41
N GLY A 79 -0.55 5.44 7.46
CA GLY A 79 0.11 6.08 6.34
C GLY A 79 -0.77 6.20 5.11
N HIS A 80 -0.13 6.25 3.94
CA HIS A 80 -0.78 6.22 2.64
C HIS A 80 -0.15 5.14 1.75
N VAL A 81 -0.99 4.50 0.94
CA VAL A 81 -0.58 3.50 -0.06
C VAL A 81 -1.37 3.70 -1.35
N GLY A 82 -0.70 3.54 -2.49
CA GLY A 82 -1.24 3.77 -3.81
C GLY A 82 -0.53 2.94 -4.88
N ILE A 83 -1.18 2.78 -6.03
CA ILE A 83 -0.56 2.17 -7.22
C ILE A 83 0.19 3.26 -7.96
N ILE A 84 1.47 3.02 -8.27
CA ILE A 84 2.29 3.91 -9.09
C ILE A 84 1.71 3.95 -10.50
N ALA A 85 1.51 5.15 -11.02
CA ALA A 85 1.02 5.40 -12.36
C ALA A 85 1.92 6.43 -13.05
N ASN A 86 1.99 6.37 -14.39
CA ASN A 86 2.70 7.39 -15.16
C ASN A 86 1.99 8.74 -15.04
N GLY A 87 2.77 9.77 -14.72
CA GLY A 87 2.38 11.18 -14.78
C GLY A 87 2.75 11.83 -16.10
N SER A 88 2.17 13.01 -16.34
CA SER A 88 2.56 13.85 -17.47
C SER A 88 3.95 14.42 -17.23
N GLY A 89 4.83 14.41 -18.23
CA GLY A 89 6.18 14.99 -18.13
C GLY A 89 7.24 14.10 -17.47
N GLY A 90 7.00 12.79 -17.33
CA GLY A 90 8.01 11.83 -16.86
C GLY A 90 8.07 11.62 -15.34
N GLY A 91 7.20 12.29 -14.56
CA GLY A 91 7.02 12.04 -13.13
C GLY A 91 6.05 10.89 -12.85
N PHE A 92 6.03 10.40 -11.60
CA PHE A 92 5.05 9.42 -11.14
C PHE A 92 3.86 10.09 -10.44
N LEU A 93 2.67 9.52 -10.63
CA LEU A 93 1.46 9.80 -9.87
C LEU A 93 1.06 8.53 -9.12
N THR A 94 0.08 8.64 -8.23
CA THR A 94 -0.53 7.49 -7.58
C THR A 94 -2.03 7.43 -7.72
N ILE A 95 -2.52 6.19 -7.83
CA ILE A 95 -3.93 5.85 -7.82
C ILE A 95 -4.26 5.26 -6.45
N SER A 96 -5.14 5.92 -5.70
CA SER A 96 -5.53 5.49 -4.36
C SER A 96 -6.94 5.95 -3.99
N ALA A 97 -7.53 5.33 -2.97
CA ALA A 97 -8.79 5.80 -2.39
C ALA A 97 -8.54 6.97 -1.43
N SER A 98 -9.19 8.11 -1.70
CA SER A 98 -9.08 9.33 -0.92
C SER A 98 -10.24 9.47 0.07
N SER A 99 -9.90 9.65 1.35
CA SER A 99 -10.88 9.98 2.40
C SER A 99 -11.37 11.43 2.32
N VAL A 100 -10.65 12.31 1.60
CA VAL A 100 -11.00 13.73 1.42
C VAL A 100 -12.02 13.91 0.31
N SER A 101 -11.80 13.30 -0.86
CA SER A 101 -12.69 13.44 -2.02
C SER A 101 -13.73 12.35 -2.12
N HIS A 102 -13.67 11.34 -1.24
CA HIS A 102 -14.57 10.19 -1.24
C HIS A 102 -14.59 9.43 -2.58
N SER A 103 -13.44 9.36 -3.25
CA SER A 103 -13.30 8.77 -4.57
C SER A 103 -11.92 8.13 -4.75
N VAL A 104 -11.78 7.30 -5.78
CA VAL A 104 -10.47 6.92 -6.31
C VAL A 104 -9.91 8.13 -7.05
N VAL A 105 -8.70 8.54 -6.66
CA VAL A 105 -8.01 9.70 -7.24
C VAL A 105 -6.71 9.25 -7.88
N LYS A 106 -6.32 9.93 -8.95
CA LYS A 106 -5.00 9.85 -9.55
C LYS A 106 -4.31 11.20 -9.36
N ASN A 107 -3.32 11.28 -8.49
CA ASN A 107 -2.65 12.56 -8.20
C ASN A 107 -1.22 12.41 -7.67
N ASP A 108 -0.63 13.56 -7.41
CA ASP A 108 0.61 13.85 -6.68
C ASP A 108 0.94 13.21 -5.34
N TRP A 109 -0.15 12.91 -4.64
CA TRP A 109 -0.22 13.20 -3.22
C TRP A 109 0.45 12.08 -2.45
N GLY A 110 1.48 12.43 -1.68
CA GLY A 110 2.34 11.46 -0.99
C GLY A 110 3.61 11.06 -1.75
N PHE A 111 3.83 11.60 -2.95
CA PHE A 111 5.01 11.33 -3.80
C PHE A 111 5.75 12.60 -4.23
N ARG A 112 5.30 13.76 -3.75
CA ARG A 112 6.03 15.01 -3.85
C ARG A 112 7.27 14.94 -2.95
N ASN A 113 8.31 15.66 -3.32
CA ASN A 113 9.60 15.70 -2.62
C ASN A 113 9.49 16.48 -1.30
N ASP A 114 8.66 15.96 -0.40
CA ASP A 114 8.20 16.62 0.82
C ASP A 114 9.01 16.13 2.04
N GLY A 115 10.09 15.37 1.80
CA GLY A 115 10.95 14.78 2.85
C GLY A 115 10.46 13.44 3.40
N TRP A 116 9.32 12.91 2.95
CA TRP A 116 8.83 11.60 3.37
C TRP A 116 9.59 10.46 2.68
N LYS A 117 9.90 9.40 3.44
CA LYS A 117 10.54 8.19 2.89
C LYS A 117 9.50 7.32 2.23
N LEU A 118 9.50 7.32 0.90
CA LEU A 118 8.68 6.43 0.11
C LEU A 118 9.34 5.07 -0.06
N ILE A 119 8.55 4.02 0.10
CA ILE A 119 8.94 2.66 -0.26
C ILE A 119 8.10 2.23 -1.45
N TYR A 120 8.78 1.67 -2.44
CA TYR A 120 8.16 1.08 -3.61
C TYR A 120 8.31 -0.42 -3.56
N ARG A 121 7.23 -1.14 -3.90
CA ARG A 121 7.23 -2.59 -3.99
C ARG A 121 6.68 -3.06 -5.32
N ARG A 122 7.35 -4.06 -5.89
CA ARG A 122 6.98 -4.70 -7.15
C ARG A 122 6.52 -6.12 -6.90
N TYR A 123 5.46 -6.52 -7.60
CA TYR A 123 4.99 -7.89 -7.61
C TYR A 123 5.98 -8.78 -8.38
N THR A 124 6.42 -9.86 -7.74
CA THR A 124 7.28 -10.90 -8.33
C THR A 124 6.61 -12.26 -8.38
N GLY A 125 5.54 -12.47 -7.60
CA GLY A 125 4.86 -13.77 -7.46
C GLY A 125 5.64 -14.82 -6.66
N GLU A 126 6.84 -14.49 -6.17
CA GLU A 126 7.67 -15.42 -5.40
C GLU A 126 7.10 -15.68 -4.00
N GLY A 127 7.05 -16.96 -3.59
CA GLY A 127 6.58 -17.33 -2.25
C GLY A 127 5.06 -17.25 -2.05
N LYS A 128 4.29 -17.20 -3.14
CA LYS A 128 2.88 -17.61 -3.16
C LYS A 128 2.75 -19.13 -3.20
#